data_AF-A0A8H4V367-F1
#
_entry.id   AF-A0A8H4V367-F1
#
_cell.length_a   1.000
_cell.length_b   1.000
_cell.length_c   1.000
_cell.angle_alpha   90.00
_cell.angle_beta   90.00
_cell.angle_gamma   90.00
#
_symmetry.space_group_name_H-M   'P 1'
#
loop_
_entity.id
_entity.type
_entity.pdbx_description
1 polymer ?
#
loop_
_entity_poly.entity_id
_entity_poly.type
_entity_poly.pdbx_seq_one_letter_code
_entity_poly.pdbx_strand_id
1 'polypeptide(L)'
;MHVSLVTQVGSTIRILRGYRLRSPFAPKAGVRYDGLYTIRQYGQRLNQISERHRMTLILERVSGQPPIEDILHIPRPSETDDWELFEKFENEAIKQKKGDKGLLD
;
A
#
# COMPACT_ATOMS: atom_id res chain seq x y z
N MET A 1 -13.11 -10.69 20.32
CA MET A 1 -13.75 -10.21 19.08
C MET A 1 -13.66 -8.70 19.04
N HIS A 2 -13.10 -8.11 17.98
CA HIS A 2 -13.03 -6.65 17.84
C HIS A 2 -14.35 -6.13 17.22
N VAL A 3 -15.37 -5.93 18.06
CA VAL A 3 -16.73 -5.54 17.65
C VAL A 3 -16.73 -4.31 16.74
N SER A 4 -15.80 -3.38 16.95
CA SER A 4 -15.69 -2.16 16.14
C SER A 4 -15.30 -2.39 14.68
N LEU A 5 -14.73 -3.55 14.31
CA LEU A 5 -14.44 -3.85 12.90
C LEU A 5 -15.63 -4.54 12.21
N VAL A 6 -16.45 -5.25 12.98
CA VAL A 6 -17.73 -5.79 12.50
C VAL A 6 -18.70 -4.65 12.19
N THR A 7 -18.74 -3.61 13.02
CA THR A 7 -19.59 -2.43 12.77
C THR A 7 -19.12 -1.56 11.59
N GLN A 8 -17.92 -1.80 11.08
CA GLN A 8 -17.37 -1.09 9.91
C GLN A 8 -17.58 -1.88 8.60
N VAL A 9 -18.23 -3.04 8.65
CA VAL A 9 -18.66 -3.73 7.43
C VAL A 9 -19.63 -2.83 6.67
N GLY A 10 -19.38 -2.65 5.37
CA GLY A 10 -20.10 -1.67 4.54
C GLY A 10 -19.53 -0.25 4.57
N SER A 11 -18.69 0.10 5.55
CA SER A 11 -18.01 1.40 5.56
C SER A 11 -17.02 1.51 4.39
N THR A 12 -16.97 2.70 3.79
CA THR A 12 -16.05 3.01 2.70
C THR A 12 -14.69 3.44 3.25
N ILE A 13 -13.61 2.90 2.68
CA ILE A 13 -12.23 3.17 3.03
C ILE A 13 -11.40 3.52 1.79
N ARG A 14 -10.38 4.36 1.95
CA ARG A 14 -9.42 4.70 0.90
C ARG A 14 -8.24 3.73 0.93
N ILE A 15 -7.85 3.19 -0.22
CA ILE A 15 -6.71 2.28 -0.32
C ILE A 15 -5.53 2.97 -0.99
N LEU A 16 -4.41 2.98 -0.27
CA LEU A 16 -3.09 3.36 -0.78
C LEU A 16 -2.23 2.09 -0.87
N ARG A 17 -1.57 1.85 -2.01
CA ARG A 17 -0.64 0.74 -2.21
C ARG A 17 0.76 1.27 -2.45
N GLY A 18 1.73 0.75 -1.70
CA GLY A 18 3.14 1.09 -1.86
C GLY A 18 3.88 0.09 -2.74
N TYR A 19 4.92 0.55 -3.43
CA TYR A 19 5.71 -0.25 -4.38
C TYR A 19 6.46 -1.44 -3.76
N ARG A 20 6.79 -1.37 -2.47
CA ARG A 20 7.46 -2.46 -1.73
C ARG A 20 6.51 -3.61 -1.35
N LEU A 21 5.22 -3.49 -1.66
CA LEU A 21 4.24 -4.53 -1.37
C LEU A 21 4.50 -5.77 -2.24
N ARG A 22 4.55 -6.96 -1.64
CA ARG A 22 4.65 -8.23 -2.38
C ARG A 22 3.28 -8.62 -2.96
N SER A 23 2.84 -7.92 -4.00
CA SER A 23 1.54 -8.10 -4.64
C SER A 23 1.63 -7.79 -6.14
N PRO A 24 0.90 -8.51 -7.02
CA PRO A 24 0.82 -8.15 -8.43
C PRO A 24 0.16 -6.79 -8.68
N PHE A 25 -0.55 -6.24 -7.68
CA PHE A 25 -1.16 -4.93 -7.77
C PHE A 25 -0.29 -3.80 -7.20
N ALA A 26 0.91 -4.10 -6.71
CA ALA A 26 1.82 -3.08 -6.23
C ALA A 26 2.21 -2.13 -7.40
N PRO A 27 2.23 -0.81 -7.18
CA PRO A 27 2.76 0.10 -8.19
C PRO A 27 4.26 -0.15 -8.39
N LYS A 28 4.79 0.22 -9.55
CA LYS A 28 6.22 0.07 -9.84
C LYS A 28 7.11 0.96 -8.98
N ALA A 29 6.59 2.12 -8.59
CA ALA A 29 7.30 3.13 -7.80
C ALA A 29 6.34 3.87 -6.87
N GLY A 30 6.87 4.41 -5.77
CA GLY A 30 6.15 5.27 -4.83
C GLY A 30 4.91 4.64 -4.18
N VAL A 31 3.89 5.48 -3.95
CA VAL A 31 2.60 5.10 -3.36
C VAL A 31 1.48 5.53 -4.31
N ARG A 32 0.56 4.61 -4.62
CA ARG A 32 -0.58 4.85 -5.50
C ARG A 32 -1.90 4.78 -4.75
N TYR A 33 -2.83 5.65 -5.10
CA TYR A 33 -4.23 5.57 -4.66
C TYR A 33 -5.04 4.68 -5.60
N ASP A 34 -5.62 3.60 -5.05
CA ASP A 34 -6.34 2.59 -5.83
C ASP A 34 -7.87 2.77 -5.79
N GLY A 35 -8.32 3.74 -4.98
CA GLY A 35 -9.72 4.12 -4.88
C GLY A 35 -10.36 3.78 -3.54
N LEU A 36 -11.69 3.85 -3.56
CA LEU A 36 -12.60 3.55 -2.47
C LEU A 36 -12.97 2.07 -2.48
N TYR A 37 -12.93 1.47 -1.31
CA TYR A 37 -13.29 0.07 -1.06
C TYR A 37 -14.27 -0.02 0.09
N THR A 38 -15.06 -1.08 0.16
CA THR A 38 -15.88 -1.43 1.32
C THR A 38 -15.37 -2.70 1.97
N ILE A 39 -15.43 -2.76 3.30
CA ILE A 39 -15.18 -4.00 4.03
C ILE A 39 -16.37 -4.93 3.82
N ARG A 40 -16.13 -6.10 3.18
CA ARG A 40 -17.15 -7.13 2.98
C ARG A 40 -17.12 -8.19 4.06
N GLN A 41 -15.92 -8.56 4.49
CA GLN A 41 -15.75 -9.57 5.51
C GLN A 41 -14.57 -9.23 6.41
N TYR A 42 -14.71 -9.64 7.66
CA TYR A 42 -13.71 -9.57 8.71
C TYR A 42 -13.51 -10.97 9.29
N GLY A 43 -12.26 -11.34 9.56
CA GLY A 43 -11.91 -12.58 10.23
C GLY A 43 -10.68 -12.43 11.10
N GLN A 44 -10.68 -13.09 12.25
CA GLN A 44 -9.56 -13.12 13.19
C GLN A 44 -9.24 -14.56 13.56
N ARG A 45 -7.95 -14.91 13.56
CA ARG A 45 -7.45 -16.22 13.98
C ARG A 45 -6.18 -16.06 14.79
N LEU A 46 -6.05 -16.79 15.90
CA LEU A 46 -4.78 -16.89 16.62
C LEU A 46 -3.85 -17.78 15.81
N ASN A 47 -2.67 -17.27 15.45
CA ASN A 47 -1.61 -18.09 14.90
C ASN A 47 -0.88 -18.76 16.08
N GLN A 48 -1.06 -20.07 16.23
CA GLN A 48 -0.53 -20.85 17.34
C GLN A 48 1.01 -20.89 17.38
N ILE A 49 1.70 -20.73 16.25
CA ILE A 49 3.17 -20.77 16.18
C ILE A 49 3.76 -19.43 16.63
N SER A 50 3.21 -18.32 16.14
CA SER A 50 3.70 -16.98 16.45
C SER A 50 3.07 -16.36 17.71
N GLU A 51 2.07 -17.03 18.29
CA GLU A 51 1.19 -16.54 19.37
C GLU A 51 0.53 -15.18 19.10
N ARG A 52 0.46 -14.77 17.83
CA ARG A 52 -0.11 -13.50 17.40
C ARG A 52 -1.47 -13.70 16.75
N HIS A 53 -2.38 -12.76 16.97
CA HIS A 53 -3.64 -12.74 16.26
C HIS A 53 -3.44 -12.22 14.83
N ARG A 54 -3.77 -13.04 13.84
CA ARG A 54 -3.86 -12.63 12.44
C ARG A 54 -5.25 -12.09 12.17
N MET A 55 -5.29 -10.88 11.61
CA MET A 55 -6.50 -10.27 11.08
C MET A 55 -6.56 -10.41 9.57
N THR A 56 -7.73 -10.75 9.05
CA THR A 56 -8.01 -10.80 7.61
C THR A 56 -9.22 -9.93 7.32
N LEU A 57 -9.06 -8.99 6.40
CA LEU A 57 -10.14 -8.18 5.85
C LEU A 57 -10.31 -8.54 4.37
N ILE A 58 -11.55 -8.79 3.95
CA ILE A 58 -11.90 -8.91 2.54
C ILE A 58 -12.54 -7.60 2.12
N LEU A 59 -11.94 -6.97 1.13
CA LEU A 59 -12.33 -5.67 0.62
C LEU A 59 -12.86 -5.82 -0.80
N GLU A 60 -13.88 -5.05 -1.13
CA GLU A 60 -14.40 -4.95 -2.49
C GLU A 60 -14.36 -3.49 -2.95
N ARG A 61 -13.95 -3.27 -4.21
CA ARG A 61 -13.86 -1.92 -4.78
C ARG A 61 -15.24 -1.38 -5.07
N VAL A 62 -15.50 -0.14 -4.68
CA VAL A 62 -16.79 0.53 -4.93
C VAL A 62 -16.97 0.78 -6.42
N SER A 63 -18.18 0.54 -6.93
CA SER A 63 -18.55 0.78 -8.33
C SER A 63 -18.59 2.28 -8.69
N GLY A 64 -18.56 2.61 -9.98
CA GLY A 64 -18.64 4.00 -10.47
C GLY A 64 -17.32 4.78 -10.41
N GLN A 65 -16.25 4.17 -9.90
CA GLN A 65 -14.89 4.69 -10.00
C GLN A 65 -14.25 4.30 -11.35
N PRO A 66 -13.17 4.98 -11.79
CA PRO A 66 -12.41 4.56 -12.96
C PRO A 66 -12.06 3.06 -12.90
N PRO A 67 -12.07 2.33 -14.03
CA PRO A 67 -11.64 0.93 -14.09
C PRO A 67 -10.30 0.71 -13.37
N ILE A 68 -10.14 -0.46 -12.74
CA ILE A 68 -8.90 -0.73 -12.01
C ILE A 68 -7.72 -0.79 -12.99
N GLU A 69 -7.96 -1.26 -14.21
CA GLU A 69 -7.02 -1.37 -15.32
C GLU A 69 -6.32 -0.04 -15.62
N ASP A 70 -7.08 1.05 -15.70
CA ASP A 70 -6.55 2.40 -15.93
C ASP A 70 -5.61 2.84 -14.79
N ILE A 71 -5.91 2.43 -13.56
CA ILE A 71 -5.11 2.75 -12.38
C ILE A 71 -3.86 1.88 -12.30
N LEU A 72 -3.92 0.63 -12.78
CA LEU A 72 -2.76 -0.27 -12.78
C LEU A 72 -1.62 0.24 -13.67
N HIS A 73 -1.92 1.09 -14.66
CA HIS A 73 -0.94 1.76 -15.49
C HIS A 73 -0.24 2.95 -14.81
N ILE A 74 -0.65 3.32 -13.59
CA ILE A 74 0.02 4.33 -12.77
C ILE A 74 1.03 3.61 -11.84
N PRO A 75 2.27 4.11 -11.69
CA PRO A 75 2.81 5.32 -12.29
C PRO A 75 3.10 5.19 -13.79
N ARG A 76 2.96 6.31 -14.51
CA ARG A 76 3.36 6.45 -15.91
C ARG A 76 4.89 6.37 -16.05
N PRO A 77 5.42 6.09 -17.25
CA PRO A 77 6.86 6.08 -17.48
C PRO A 77 7.57 7.35 -16.98
N SER A 78 7.07 8.54 -17.33
CA SER A 78 7.64 9.81 -16.87
C SER A 78 7.65 9.95 -15.34
N GLU A 79 6.62 9.47 -14.66
CA GLU A 79 6.53 9.51 -13.20
C GLU A 79 7.48 8.50 -12.53
N THR A 80 7.88 7.46 -13.28
CA THR A 80 8.89 6.50 -12.84
C THR A 80 10.27 7.13 -12.97
N ASP A 81 10.55 7.83 -14.08
CA ASP A 81 11.79 8.59 -14.28
C ASP A 81 11.95 9.67 -13.18
N ASP A 82 10.87 10.40 -12.88
CA ASP A 82 10.85 11.40 -11.79
C ASP A 82 11.13 10.76 -10.42
N TRP A 83 10.60 9.55 -10.18
CA TRP A 83 10.83 8.80 -8.95
C TRP A 83 12.29 8.35 -8.81
N GLU A 84 12.88 7.84 -9.89
CA GLU A 84 14.29 7.44 -9.91
C GLU A 84 15.22 8.64 -9.64
N LEU A 85 14.88 9.80 -10.22
CA LEU A 85 15.61 11.04 -9.98
C LEU A 85 15.48 11.48 -8.52
N PHE A 86 14.28 11.39 -7.95
CA PHE A 86 14.04 11.65 -6.53
C PHE A 86 14.87 10.72 -5.64
N GLU A 87 14.84 9.40 -5.87
CA GLU A 87 15.60 8.44 -5.08
C GLU A 87 17.10 8.73 -5.18
N LYS A 88 17.60 9.12 -6.36
CA LYS A 88 19.00 9.52 -6.52
C LYS A 88 19.34 10.73 -5.65
N PHE A 89 18.57 11.81 -5.72
CA PHE A 89 18.85 13.02 -4.95
C PHE A 89 18.66 12.83 -3.45
N GLU A 90 17.66 12.04 -3.03
CA GLU A 90 17.44 11.70 -1.63
C GLU A 90 18.65 10.93 -1.08
N ASN A 91 19.13 9.92 -1.82
CA ASN A 91 20.32 9.16 -1.45
C ASN A 91 21.58 10.04 -1.39
N GLU A 92 21.78 10.94 -2.34
CA GLU A 92 22.89 11.90 -2.33
C GLU A 92 22.82 12.84 -1.11
N ALA A 93 21.64 13.38 -0.81
CA ALA A 93 21.43 14.23 0.36
C ALA A 93 21.66 13.47 1.68
N ILE A 94 21.25 12.20 1.76
CA ILE A 94 21.51 11.33 2.91
C ILE A 94 23.02 11.11 3.06
N LYS A 95 23.74 10.78 1.98
CA LYS A 95 25.20 10.61 2.00
C LYS A 95 25.90 11.87 2.46
N GLN A 96 25.49 13.04 1.98
CA GLN A 96 26.09 14.31 2.39
C GLN A 96 25.88 14.59 3.90
N LYS A 97 24.70 14.30 4.44
CA LYS A 97 24.36 14.59 5.84
C LYS A 97 24.88 13.55 6.83
N LYS A 98 24.84 12.27 6.48
CA LYS A 98 25.11 11.13 7.39
C LYS A 98 26.37 10.34 7.03
N GLY A 99 27.04 10.65 5.92
CA GLY A 99 28.11 9.84 5.35
C GLY A 99 27.60 8.52 4.76
N ASP A 100 28.50 7.66 4.29
CA ASP A 100 28.15 6.39 3.61
C ASP A 100 27.36 5.40 4.49
N LYS A 101 27.45 5.51 5.82
CA LYS A 101 26.70 4.66 6.75
C LYS A 101 25.20 4.96 6.80
N GLY A 102 24.75 6.12 6.32
CA GLY A 102 23.34 6.52 6.35
C GLY A 102 22.44 5.83 5.32
N LEU A 103 23.01 5.07 4.37
CA LEU A 103 22.25 4.33 3.34
C LEU A 103 21.76 2.94 3.80
N LEU A 104 22.21 2.47 4.96
CA LEU A 104 21.98 1.10 5.45
C LEU A 104 20.91 1.01 6.55
N ASP A 105 20.38 2.15 7.00
CA ASP A 105 19.28 2.29 7.97
C ASP A 105 17.93 2.45 7.25
#